data_AF-A0A060BMA1-F1
#
_entry.id   AF-A0A060BMA1-F1
#
_cell.length_a   1.000
_cell.length_b   1.000
_cell.length_c   1.000
_cell.angle_alpha   90.00
_cell.angle_beta   90.00
_cell.angle_gamma   90.00
#
_symmetry.space_group_name_H-M   'P 1'
#
loop_
_entity.id
_entity.type
_entity.pdbx_description
1 polymer ?
#
loop_
_entity_poly.entity_id
_entity_poly.type
_entity_poly.pdbx_seq_one_letter_code
_entity_poly.pdbx_strand_id
1 'polypeptide(L)'
;RLKTNDTSDTQLPCPFITHWLHNMTHDQVLDMLKYMGMSNSRDERVKVIFVPCYLNGNDHIFDLSYYDLILGYDLSVYASYYEPWGYTPLESVAFKVPTVTTDLAGFGLWANSLKSDGSYSSLEDGVKVIHRSDYNYSEVADTIRDTIAVYS
;
A
#
# COMPACT_ATOMS: atom_id res chain seq x y z
N ARG A 1 -3.82 -5.56 27.94
CA ARG A 1 -3.86 -6.53 26.83
C ARG A 1 -2.49 -7.16 26.65
N LEU A 2 -1.52 -6.53 25.96
CA LEU A 2 -0.18 -7.12 25.76
C LEU A 2 0.61 -7.39 27.06
N LYS A 3 0.57 -6.47 28.04
CA LYS A 3 1.25 -6.68 29.34
C LYS A 3 0.55 -7.68 30.28
N THR A 4 -0.72 -8.00 30.01
CA THR A 4 -1.56 -8.81 30.91
C THR A 4 -1.78 -10.22 30.37
N ASN A 5 -1.31 -10.53 29.16
CA ASN A 5 -1.55 -11.80 28.45
C ASN A 5 -3.04 -12.22 28.41
N ASP A 6 -3.93 -11.24 28.48
CA ASP A 6 -5.36 -11.46 28.64
C ASP A 6 -6.03 -11.48 27.27
N THR A 7 -6.69 -12.59 26.93
CA THR A 7 -7.38 -12.79 25.66
C THR A 7 -8.70 -12.03 25.69
N SER A 8 -8.68 -10.81 25.16
CA SER A 8 -9.85 -9.95 25.07
C SER A 8 -10.48 -10.06 23.68
N ASP A 9 -11.72 -10.55 23.61
CA ASP A 9 -12.50 -10.65 22.36
C ASP A 9 -13.09 -9.31 21.88
N THR A 10 -12.91 -8.23 22.64
CA THR A 10 -13.45 -6.91 22.27
C THR A 10 -12.49 -6.15 21.36
N GLN A 11 -13.01 -5.71 20.21
CA GLN A 11 -12.25 -4.95 19.22
C GLN A 11 -11.67 -3.64 19.78
N LEU A 12 -10.57 -3.17 19.21
CA LEU A 12 -10.05 -1.82 19.50
C LEU A 12 -11.04 -0.76 18.99
N PRO A 13 -11.18 0.40 19.68
CA PRO A 13 -12.09 1.46 19.24
C PRO A 13 -11.82 1.96 17.81
N CYS A 14 -10.55 1.98 17.40
CA CYS A 14 -10.11 2.30 16.04
C CYS A 14 -9.15 1.20 15.57
N PRO A 15 -9.66 0.10 14.99
CA PRO A 15 -8.92 -1.14 14.76
C PRO A 15 -7.92 -1.09 13.59
N PHE A 16 -7.84 0.05 12.90
CA PHE A 16 -7.07 0.24 11.67
C PHE A 16 -5.93 1.25 11.82
N ILE A 17 -5.65 1.79 13.01
CA ILE A 17 -4.53 2.73 13.23
C ILE A 17 -3.73 2.36 14.48
N THR A 18 -2.41 2.55 14.44
CA THR A 18 -1.50 2.22 15.55
C THR A 18 -1.21 3.38 16.51
N HIS A 19 -1.45 4.62 16.08
CA HIS A 19 -1.14 5.84 16.85
C HIS A 19 -2.34 6.76 17.00
N TRP A 20 -2.35 7.56 18.06
CA TRP A 20 -3.25 8.69 18.18
C TRP A 20 -2.71 9.86 17.36
N LEU A 21 -3.51 10.36 16.41
CA LEU A 21 -3.17 11.57 15.67
C LEU A 21 -3.68 12.80 16.43
N HIS A 22 -3.01 13.94 16.23
CA HIS A 22 -3.46 15.20 16.81
C HIS A 22 -4.86 15.61 16.33
N ASN A 23 -5.20 15.33 15.07
CA ASN A 23 -6.48 15.69 14.45
C ASN A 23 -7.14 14.50 13.74
N MET A 24 -7.42 13.41 14.47
CA MET A 24 -7.97 12.17 13.90
C MET A 24 -9.33 12.33 13.20
N THR A 25 -10.11 13.33 13.58
CA THR A 25 -11.46 13.53 13.03
C THR A 25 -11.46 14.18 11.65
N HIS A 26 -10.31 14.65 11.17
CA HIS A 26 -10.15 15.28 9.86
C HIS A 26 -9.01 14.63 9.04
N ASP A 27 -8.49 13.49 9.51
CA ASP A 27 -7.46 12.76 8.80
C ASP A 27 -8.08 12.05 7.58
N GLN A 28 -7.57 12.36 6.40
CA GLN A 28 -8.15 11.91 5.14
C GLN A 28 -8.07 10.38 4.96
N VAL A 29 -7.05 9.72 5.52
CA VAL A 29 -6.92 8.26 5.47
C VAL A 29 -7.98 7.62 6.35
N LEU A 30 -8.11 8.08 7.60
CA LEU A 30 -9.12 7.56 8.52
C LEU A 30 -10.55 7.81 8.03
N ASP A 31 -10.82 8.97 7.44
CA ASP A 31 -12.14 9.30 6.93
C ASP A 31 -12.52 8.47 5.71
N MET A 32 -11.57 8.21 4.80
CA MET A 32 -11.79 7.30 3.68
C MET A 32 -12.05 5.85 4.16
N LEU A 33 -11.29 5.37 5.14
CA LEU A 33 -11.51 4.02 5.70
C LEU A 33 -12.91 3.88 6.33
N LYS A 34 -13.36 4.89 7.08
CA LYS A 34 -14.73 4.92 7.63
C LYS A 34 -15.79 4.99 6.53
N TYR A 35 -15.58 5.83 5.51
CA TYR A 35 -16.48 5.97 4.38
C TYR A 35 -16.67 4.64 3.62
N MET A 36 -15.59 3.89 3.44
CA MET A 36 -15.60 2.56 2.82
C MET A 36 -16.15 1.46 3.74
N GLY A 37 -16.52 1.77 4.98
CA GLY A 37 -17.07 0.81 5.95
C GLY A 37 -16.04 -0.19 6.49
N MET A 38 -14.74 0.11 6.40
CA MET A 38 -13.68 -0.79 6.86
C MET A 38 -13.70 -0.92 8.38
N SER A 39 -13.79 -2.16 8.88
CA SER A 39 -13.91 -2.42 10.31
C SER A 39 -12.86 -3.39 10.85
N ASN A 40 -12.08 -4.04 10.01
CA ASN A 40 -11.23 -5.19 10.36
C ASN A 40 -11.99 -6.31 11.10
N SER A 41 -13.32 -6.37 11.00
CA SER A 41 -14.16 -7.40 11.64
C SER A 41 -13.75 -8.79 11.18
N ARG A 42 -13.99 -9.84 11.98
CA ARG A 42 -13.51 -11.21 11.71
C ARG A 42 -13.81 -11.69 10.29
N ASP A 43 -14.99 -11.36 9.76
CA ASP A 43 -15.48 -11.85 8.47
C ASP A 43 -14.90 -11.10 7.24
N GLU A 44 -14.24 -9.95 7.44
CA GLU A 44 -13.57 -9.23 6.34
C GLU A 44 -12.31 -9.97 5.88
N ARG A 45 -12.16 -10.19 4.57
CA ARG A 45 -10.97 -10.86 4.02
C ARG A 45 -9.74 -9.96 3.91
N VAL A 46 -9.95 -8.66 3.79
CA VAL A 46 -8.89 -7.65 3.72
C VAL A 46 -8.84 -6.91 5.04
N LYS A 47 -7.64 -6.80 5.63
CA LYS A 47 -7.40 -6.04 6.86
C LYS A 47 -6.51 -4.84 6.53
N VAL A 48 -6.75 -3.72 7.21
CA VAL A 48 -5.96 -2.50 7.04
C VAL A 48 -5.28 -2.14 8.35
N ILE A 49 -3.99 -1.85 8.29
CA ILE A 49 -3.21 -1.32 9.41
C ILE A 49 -2.52 -0.04 8.93
N PHE A 50 -3.01 1.11 9.39
CA PHE A 50 -2.41 2.41 9.14
C PHE A 50 -1.38 2.75 10.22
N VAL A 51 -0.16 2.98 9.79
CA VAL A 51 1.02 3.18 10.65
C VAL A 51 1.59 4.56 10.32
N PRO A 52 1.14 5.62 11.00
CA PRO A 52 1.49 7.01 10.68
C PRO A 52 2.83 7.42 11.32
N CYS A 53 3.86 6.59 11.20
CA CYS A 53 5.20 6.87 11.69
C CYS A 53 6.25 6.28 10.74
N TYR A 54 7.49 6.79 10.82
CA TYR A 54 8.60 6.20 10.08
C TYR A 54 9.02 4.87 10.71
N LEU A 55 9.27 3.88 9.87
CA LEU A 55 9.75 2.55 10.25
C LEU A 55 11.27 2.60 10.42
N ASN A 56 11.72 3.06 11.59
CA ASN A 56 13.14 3.22 11.91
C ASN A 56 13.72 2.11 12.80
N GLY A 57 12.94 1.05 13.06
CA GLY A 57 13.31 -0.04 13.95
C GLY A 57 13.08 0.23 15.44
N ASN A 58 12.59 1.41 15.80
CA ASN A 58 12.34 1.82 17.19
C ASN A 58 10.91 2.39 17.37
N ASP A 59 9.95 1.91 16.58
CA ASP A 59 8.56 2.37 16.58
C ASP A 59 7.68 1.67 17.63
N HIS A 60 8.17 0.61 18.27
CA HIS A 60 7.47 -0.21 19.27
C HIS A 60 6.19 -0.91 18.76
N ILE A 61 5.95 -0.89 17.44
CA ILE A 61 4.88 -1.63 16.78
C ILE A 61 5.48 -2.84 16.05
N PHE A 62 6.37 -2.61 15.09
CA PHE A 62 7.07 -3.65 14.35
C PHE A 62 8.50 -3.84 14.81
N ASP A 63 9.15 -2.77 15.28
CA ASP A 63 10.58 -2.76 15.67
C ASP A 63 11.49 -3.31 14.55
N LEU A 64 11.13 -2.98 13.29
CA LEU A 64 11.90 -3.28 12.09
C LEU A 64 12.17 -2.00 11.30
N SER A 65 13.34 -1.92 10.66
CA SER A 65 13.61 -0.84 9.73
C SER A 65 12.72 -0.98 8.49
N TYR A 66 12.47 0.13 7.80
CA TYR A 66 11.73 0.15 6.54
C TYR A 66 12.24 -0.91 5.53
N TYR A 67 13.57 -1.06 5.41
CA TYR A 67 14.17 -2.01 4.50
C TYR A 67 14.01 -3.46 4.96
N ASP A 68 14.05 -3.72 6.27
CA ASP A 68 13.78 -5.05 6.80
C ASP A 68 12.31 -5.44 6.65
N LEU A 69 11.40 -4.47 6.73
CA LEU A 69 9.97 -4.72 6.59
C LEU A 69 9.57 -4.97 5.13
N ILE A 70 10.10 -4.20 4.17
CA ILE A 70 9.81 -4.38 2.75
C ILE A 70 10.13 -5.79 2.26
N LEU A 71 11.19 -6.43 2.78
CA LEU A 71 11.55 -7.80 2.42
C LEU A 71 10.44 -8.82 2.70
N GLY A 72 9.52 -8.51 3.61
CA GLY A 72 8.37 -9.36 3.95
C GLY A 72 7.12 -9.08 3.12
N TYR A 73 7.16 -8.15 2.16
CA TYR A 73 6.00 -7.82 1.34
C TYR A 73 5.89 -8.76 0.15
N ASP A 74 4.68 -9.27 -0.11
CA ASP A 74 4.38 -10.02 -1.33
C ASP A 74 4.18 -9.10 -2.55
N LEU A 75 3.68 -7.88 -2.31
CA LEU A 75 3.37 -6.88 -3.33
C LEU A 75 3.37 -5.48 -2.70
N SER A 76 3.84 -4.48 -3.44
CA SER A 76 3.67 -3.06 -3.07
C SER A 76 2.82 -2.31 -4.09
N VAL A 77 2.09 -1.28 -3.65
CA VAL A 77 1.22 -0.47 -4.51
C VAL A 77 1.49 1.02 -4.26
N TYR A 78 1.99 1.70 -5.29
CA TYR A 78 2.27 3.14 -5.31
C TYR A 78 1.51 3.78 -6.47
N ALA A 79 0.19 3.94 -6.30
CA ALA A 79 -0.72 4.46 -7.33
C ALA A 79 -0.66 6.00 -7.47
N SER A 80 0.56 6.54 -7.61
CA SER A 80 0.85 7.97 -7.59
C SER A 80 0.17 8.72 -8.74
N TYR A 81 -0.36 9.91 -8.46
CA TYR A 81 -0.83 10.85 -9.48
C TYR A 81 0.24 11.88 -9.85
N TYR A 82 1.10 12.24 -8.89
CA TYR A 82 2.24 13.12 -9.11
C TYR A 82 3.47 12.57 -8.37
N GLU A 83 4.42 12.06 -9.12
CA GLU A 83 5.66 11.48 -8.60
C GLU A 83 6.78 11.65 -9.64
N PRO A 84 7.66 12.67 -9.51
CA PRO A 84 8.63 12.99 -10.56
C PRO A 84 9.57 11.83 -10.93
N TRP A 85 9.85 10.96 -9.97
CA TRP A 85 10.60 9.74 -10.19
C TRP A 85 9.84 8.54 -9.63
N GLY A 86 10.02 8.22 -8.35
CA GLY A 86 9.45 7.03 -7.73
C GLY A 86 10.54 6.17 -7.13
N TYR A 87 11.09 6.63 -5.99
CA TYR A 87 12.11 5.87 -5.27
C TYR A 87 11.50 4.66 -4.54
N THR A 88 10.26 4.76 -4.07
CA THR A 88 9.57 3.66 -3.37
C THR A 88 9.26 2.46 -4.28
N PRO A 89 8.72 2.60 -5.51
CA PRO A 89 8.61 1.46 -6.43
C PRO A 89 9.99 0.93 -6.85
N LEU A 90 10.99 1.80 -7.03
CA LEU A 90 12.37 1.39 -7.35
C LEU A 90 12.97 0.52 -6.23
N GLU A 91 12.84 0.95 -4.98
CA GLU A 91 13.31 0.21 -3.81
C GLU A 91 12.61 -1.15 -3.70
N SER A 92 11.28 -1.19 -3.88
CA SER A 92 10.53 -2.46 -3.89
C SER A 92 11.11 -3.46 -4.89
N VAL A 93 11.34 -3.02 -6.13
CA VAL A 93 11.91 -3.86 -7.20
C VAL A 93 13.34 -4.28 -6.86
N ALA A 94 14.15 -3.38 -6.29
CA ALA A 94 15.52 -3.71 -5.87
C ALA A 94 15.55 -4.83 -4.80
N PHE A 95 14.53 -4.88 -3.95
CA PHE A 95 14.32 -5.96 -2.97
C PHE A 95 13.51 -7.15 -3.50
N LYS A 96 13.28 -7.21 -4.82
CA LYS A 96 12.53 -8.28 -5.51
C LYS A 96 11.07 -8.40 -5.07
N VAL A 97 10.49 -7.30 -4.59
CA VAL A 97 9.06 -7.19 -4.30
C VAL A 97 8.38 -6.64 -5.57
N PRO A 98 7.46 -7.40 -6.19
CA PRO A 98 6.66 -6.89 -7.30
C PRO A 98 5.92 -5.62 -6.87
N THR A 99 5.82 -4.65 -7.78
CA THR A 99 5.20 -3.37 -7.46
C THR A 99 4.23 -2.89 -8.52
N VAL A 100 3.15 -2.24 -8.08
CA VAL A 100 2.20 -1.52 -8.94
C VAL A 100 2.51 -0.03 -8.87
N THR A 101 2.69 0.61 -10.02
CA THR A 101 2.86 2.06 -10.16
C THR A 101 2.02 2.60 -11.33
N THR A 102 2.13 3.89 -11.64
CA THR A 102 1.35 4.55 -12.71
C THR A 102 2.25 5.11 -13.80
N ASP A 103 1.66 5.38 -14.96
CA ASP A 103 2.33 6.09 -16.06
C ASP A 103 2.47 7.61 -15.84
N LEU A 104 1.98 8.13 -14.71
CA LEU A 104 2.28 9.50 -14.25
C LEU A 104 3.51 9.56 -13.34
N ALA A 105 4.01 8.41 -12.87
CA ALA A 105 5.26 8.33 -12.12
C ALA A 105 6.46 8.16 -13.06
N GLY A 106 7.56 8.88 -12.81
CA GLY A 106 8.76 8.82 -13.64
C GLY A 106 9.37 7.41 -13.75
N PHE A 107 9.31 6.62 -12.68
CA PHE A 107 9.75 5.23 -12.63
C PHE A 107 8.85 4.32 -13.46
N GLY A 108 7.53 4.55 -13.46
CA GLY A 108 6.59 3.82 -14.31
C GLY A 108 6.82 4.10 -15.79
N LEU A 109 7.07 5.36 -16.15
CA LEU A 109 7.46 5.73 -17.51
C LEU A 109 8.78 5.07 -17.92
N TRP A 110 9.78 5.05 -17.03
CA TRP A 110 11.03 4.35 -17.25
C TRP A 110 10.82 2.83 -17.44
N ALA A 111 10.02 2.18 -16.60
CA ALA A 111 9.72 0.75 -16.72
C ALA A 111 9.06 0.42 -18.06
N ASN A 112 8.07 1.21 -18.48
CA ASN A 112 7.45 1.08 -19.80
C ASN A 112 8.46 1.29 -20.94
N SER A 113 9.44 2.19 -20.78
CA SER A 113 10.47 2.44 -21.81
C SER A 113 11.38 1.24 -22.09
N LEU A 114 11.45 0.28 -21.16
CA LEU A 114 12.21 -0.97 -21.33
C LEU A 114 11.45 -2.01 -22.19
N LYS A 115 10.16 -1.82 -22.42
CA LYS A 115 9.32 -2.71 -23.22
C LYS A 115 9.54 -2.43 -24.70
N SER A 116 10.22 -3.34 -25.39
CA SER A 116 10.59 -3.19 -26.81
C SER A 116 9.41 -3.20 -27.78
N ASP A 117 8.27 -3.76 -27.36
CA ASP A 117 7.03 -3.81 -28.14
C ASP A 117 6.10 -2.61 -27.88
N GLY A 118 6.51 -1.67 -27.01
CA GLY A 118 5.71 -0.51 -26.61
C GLY A 118 4.50 -0.85 -25.74
N SER A 119 4.40 -2.09 -25.25
CA SER A 119 3.38 -2.48 -24.28
C SER A 119 3.65 -1.88 -22.90
N TYR A 120 2.63 -1.86 -22.05
CA TYR A 120 2.80 -1.50 -20.65
C TYR A 120 3.48 -2.64 -19.89
N SER A 121 4.35 -2.28 -18.96
CA SER A 121 4.98 -3.23 -18.05
C SER A 121 3.92 -3.92 -17.18
N SER A 122 4.10 -5.22 -17.00
CA SER A 122 3.19 -6.15 -16.33
C SER A 122 3.81 -6.67 -15.03
N LEU A 123 3.04 -7.39 -14.20
CA LEU A 123 3.60 -7.95 -12.96
C LEU A 123 4.72 -8.96 -13.23
N GLU A 124 4.65 -9.65 -14.37
CA GLU A 124 5.65 -10.59 -14.86
C GLU A 124 7.00 -9.93 -15.13
N ASP A 125 7.00 -8.62 -15.42
CA ASP A 125 8.21 -7.80 -15.57
C ASP A 125 8.74 -7.28 -14.22
N GLY A 126 8.05 -7.57 -13.11
CA GLY A 126 8.33 -7.07 -11.76
C GLY A 126 7.67 -5.73 -11.42
N VAL A 127 7.22 -4.98 -12.43
CA VAL A 127 6.56 -3.67 -12.28
C VAL A 127 5.29 -3.63 -13.11
N LYS A 128 4.13 -3.62 -12.48
CA LYS A 128 2.87 -3.34 -13.17
C LYS A 128 2.67 -1.83 -13.28
N VAL A 129 2.62 -1.31 -14.51
CA VAL A 129 2.29 0.10 -14.75
C VAL A 129 0.82 0.21 -15.16
N ILE A 130 0.09 1.12 -14.53
CA ILE A 130 -1.33 1.40 -14.79
C ILE A 130 -1.46 2.77 -15.44
N HIS A 131 -2.30 2.87 -16.48
CA HIS A 131 -2.66 4.16 -17.07
C HIS A 131 -3.50 4.99 -16.09
N ARG A 132 -3.08 6.22 -15.81
CA ARG A 132 -3.76 7.15 -14.91
C ARG A 132 -3.98 8.51 -15.57
N SER A 133 -5.15 9.08 -15.30
CA SER A 133 -5.59 10.40 -15.78
C SER A 133 -6.48 11.07 -14.73
N ASP A 134 -7.01 12.24 -15.06
CA ASP A 134 -7.90 13.01 -14.17
C ASP A 134 -9.29 12.40 -14.03
N TYR A 135 -9.67 11.49 -14.94
CA TYR A 135 -11.05 11.05 -15.11
C TYR A 135 -11.26 9.55 -14.88
N ASN A 136 -10.19 8.77 -14.66
CA ASN A 136 -10.26 7.31 -14.64
C ASN A 136 -10.02 6.69 -13.25
N TYR A 137 -10.49 7.36 -12.20
CA TYR A 137 -10.28 6.90 -10.82
C TYR A 137 -10.75 5.46 -10.60
N SER A 138 -11.96 5.13 -11.06
CA SER A 138 -12.57 3.82 -10.86
C SER A 138 -11.81 2.73 -11.61
N GLU A 139 -11.38 3.00 -12.84
CA GLU A 139 -10.62 2.08 -13.68
C GLU A 139 -9.26 1.76 -13.07
N VAL A 140 -8.59 2.76 -12.48
CA VAL A 140 -7.33 2.56 -11.75
C VAL A 140 -7.56 1.68 -10.52
N ALA A 141 -8.61 1.96 -9.75
CA ALA A 141 -8.94 1.17 -8.55
C ALA A 141 -9.31 -0.29 -8.90
N ASP A 142 -10.11 -0.50 -9.94
CA ASP A 142 -10.46 -1.82 -10.44
C ASP A 142 -9.24 -2.59 -10.95
N THR A 143 -8.35 -1.92 -11.69
CA THR A 143 -7.11 -2.52 -12.17
C THR A 143 -6.21 -2.96 -11.01
N ILE A 144 -6.08 -2.14 -9.95
CA ILE A 144 -5.33 -2.51 -8.74
C ILE A 144 -5.97 -3.72 -8.05
N ARG A 145 -7.30 -3.71 -7.87
CA ARG A 145 -8.03 -4.84 -7.28
C ARG A 145 -7.75 -6.13 -8.05
N ASP A 146 -7.91 -6.10 -9.37
CA ASP A 146 -7.75 -7.28 -10.22
C ASP A 146 -6.30 -7.77 -10.22
N THR A 147 -5.33 -6.84 -10.14
CA THR A 147 -3.90 -7.16 -10.01
C THR A 147 -3.60 -7.87 -8.68
N ILE A 148 -4.16 -7.39 -7.56
CA ILE A 148 -3.98 -8.02 -6.23
C ILE A 148 -4.67 -9.40 -6.19
N ALA A 149 -5.84 -9.52 -6.81
CA ALA A 149 -6.63 -10.75 -6.82
C ALA A 149 -5.91 -11.93 -7.51
N VAL A 150 -4.88 -11.68 -8.33
CA VAL A 150 -4.03 -12.74 -8.91
C VAL A 150 -3.30 -13.56 -7.83
N TYR A 151 -3.03 -12.97 -6.66
CA TYR A 151 -2.37 -13.62 -5.52
C TYR A 151 -3.35 -14.26 -4.52
N SER A 152 -4.67 -14.21 -4.79
CA SER A 152 -5.74 -14.71 -3.89
C SER A 152 -6.16 -16.15 -4.15
#